data_AF-A0A969D4M1-F1
#
_entry.id   AF-A0A969D4M1-F1
#
_cell.length_a   1.000
_cell.length_b   1.000
_cell.length_c   1.000
_cell.angle_alpha   90.00
_cell.angle_beta   90.00
_cell.angle_gamma   90.00
#
_symmetry.space_group_name_H-M   'P 1'
#
loop_
_entity.id
_entity.type
_entity.pdbx_description
1 polymer ?
#
loop_
_entity_poly.entity_id
_entity_poly.type
_entity_poly.pdbx_seq_one_letter_code
_entity_poly.pdbx_strand_id
1 'polypeptide(L)' 'MAPIESNDRLMIILICAVPFAALSYCGLVMASLIAIPEVKQYPLVFGGIFALIPLVLGAAIWIGPFRK' A
#
# COMPACT_ATOMS: atom_id res chain seq x y z
N MET A 1 19.41 -21.02 -13.25
CA MET A 1 17.95 -21.17 -13.40
C MET A 1 17.38 -21.25 -12.00
N ALA A 2 16.67 -20.22 -11.54
CA ALA A 2 15.98 -20.30 -10.25
C ALA A 2 14.94 -21.44 -10.34
N PRO A 3 14.74 -22.25 -9.28
CA PRO A 3 13.80 -23.36 -9.34
C PRO A 3 12.40 -22.82 -9.62
N ILE A 4 11.74 -23.37 -10.64
CA ILE A 4 10.42 -22.97 -11.13
C ILE A 4 9.40 -22.87 -9.97
N GLU A 5 9.49 -23.78 -8.99
CA GLU A 5 8.64 -23.79 -7.79
C GLU A 5 8.73 -22.51 -6.93
N SER A 6 9.91 -21.86 -6.87
CA SER A 6 10.10 -20.61 -6.12
C SER A 6 9.39 -19.43 -6.78
N ASN A 7 9.30 -19.43 -8.11
CA ASN A 7 8.64 -18.35 -8.85
C ASN A 7 7.12 -18.42 -8.67
N ASP A 8 6.55 -19.62 -8.71
CA ASP A 8 5.11 -19.84 -8.52
C ASP A 8 4.67 -19.49 -7.09
N ARG A 9 5.45 -19.90 -6.07
CA ARG A 9 5.19 -19.49 -4.68
C ARG A 9 5.26 -17.99 -4.49
N LEU A 10 6.25 -17.32 -5.08
CA LEU A 10 6.41 -15.87 -5.01
C LEU A 10 5.24 -15.15 -5.71
N MET A 11 4.81 -15.65 -6.87
CA MET A 11 3.64 -15.15 -7.58
C MET A 11 2.37 -15.26 -6.73
N ILE A 12 2.13 -16.42 -6.11
CA ILE A 12 0.98 -16.63 -5.22
C ILE A 12 1.02 -15.66 -4.03
N ILE A 13 2.20 -15.50 -3.41
CA ILE A 13 2.38 -14.57 -2.29
C ILE A 13 2.08 -13.13 -2.72
N LEU A 14 2.56 -12.69 -3.88
CA LEU A 14 2.30 -11.34 -4.40
C LEU A 14 0.82 -11.12 -4.71
N ILE A 15 0.16 -12.09 -5.35
CA ILE A 15 -1.27 -12.02 -5.69
C ILE A 15 -2.12 -11.91 -4.42
N CYS A 16 -1.73 -12.52 -3.31
CA CYS A 16 -2.43 -12.37 -2.05
C CYS A 16 -2.00 -11.12 -1.28
N ALA A 17 -0.70 -10.88 -1.12
CA ALA A 17 -0.18 -9.82 -0.28
C ALA A 17 -0.55 -8.41 -0.78
N VAL A 18 -0.54 -8.18 -2.10
CA VAL A 18 -0.82 -6.86 -2.67
C VAL A 18 -2.27 -6.43 -2.42
N PRO A 19 -3.32 -7.22 -2.74
CA PRO A 19 -4.69 -6.89 -2.42
C PRO A 19 -4.92 -6.74 -0.91
N PHE A 20 -4.34 -7.61 -0.07
CA PHE A 20 -4.49 -7.50 1.38
C PHE A 20 -3.85 -6.22 1.93
N ALA A 21 -2.70 -5.81 1.42
CA ALA A 21 -2.07 -4.53 1.77
C ALA A 21 -2.91 -3.33 1.32
N ALA A 22 -3.52 -3.39 0.13
CA ALA A 22 -4.41 -2.34 -0.34
C ALA A 22 -5.69 -2.25 0.51
N LEU A 23 -6.30 -3.39 0.83
CA LEU A 23 -7.49 -3.49 1.69
C LEU A 23 -7.22 -2.96 3.10
N SER A 24 -6.11 -3.35 3.71
CA SER A 24 -5.75 -2.87 5.05
C SER A 24 -5.49 -1.36 5.05
N TYR A 25 -4.82 -0.83 4.01
CA TYR A 25 -4.63 0.60 3.84
C TYR A 25 -5.96 1.36 3.75
N CYS A 26 -6.87 0.93 2.86
CA CYS A 26 -8.19 1.52 2.73
C CYS A 26 -8.98 1.45 4.05
N GLY A 27 -8.89 0.32 4.75
CA GLY A 27 -9.51 0.14 6.07
C GLY A 27 -8.99 1.12 7.11
N LEU A 28 -7.67 1.34 7.16
CA LEU A 28 -7.05 2.32 8.07
C LEU A 28 -7.49 3.75 7.76
N VAL A 29 -7.56 4.12 6.48
CA VAL A 29 -8.05 5.45 6.07
C VAL A 29 -9.51 5.63 6.53
N MET A 30 -10.38 4.65 6.28
CA MET A 30 -11.78 4.72 6.73
C MET A 30 -11.91 4.74 8.26
N ALA A 31 -11.11 3.94 8.97
CA ALA A 31 -11.08 3.95 10.43
C ALA A 31 -10.65 5.33 10.97
N SER A 32 -9.66 5.98 10.33
CA SER A 32 -9.22 7.32 10.71
C SER A 32 -10.31 8.38 10.52
N LEU A 33 -11.10 8.28 9.45
CA LEU A 33 -12.24 9.18 9.18
C LEU A 33 -13.37 9.04 10.21
N ILE A 34 -13.50 7.86 10.83
CA ILE A 34 -14.52 7.59 11.85
C ILE A 34 -14.00 7.98 13.24
N ALA A 35 -12.76 7.64 13.56
CA ALA A 35 -12.20 7.75 14.90
C ALA A 35 -11.64 9.15 15.22
N ILE A 36 -11.18 9.90 14.22
CA ILE A 36 -10.44 11.16 14.43
C ILE A 36 -11.24 12.33 13.83
N PRO A 37 -11.79 13.25 14.64
CA PRO A 37 -12.59 14.36 14.14
C PRO A 37 -11.78 15.35 13.28
N GLU A 38 -10.48 15.51 13.59
CA GLU A 38 -9.56 16.39 12.84
C GLU A 38 -9.42 16.00 11.36
N VAL A 39 -9.54 14.71 11.04
CA VAL A 39 -9.48 14.21 9.66
C VAL A 39 -10.63 14.77 8.83
N LYS A 40 -11.80 14.94 9.46
CA LYS A 40 -13.00 15.51 8.84
C LYS A 40 -12.94 17.03 8.79
N GLN A 41 -12.25 17.66 9.75
CA GLN A 41 -12.06 19.11 9.82
C GLN A 41 -11.11 19.62 8.72
N TYR A 42 -10.09 18.85 8.36
CA TYR A 42 -9.08 19.25 7.37
C TYR A 42 -8.99 18.26 6.19
N PRO A 43 -10.06 18.09 5.39
CA PRO A 43 -10.15 17.02 4.40
C PRO A 43 -9.11 17.13 3.28
N LEU A 44 -8.71 18.35 2.89
CA LEU A 44 -7.66 18.54 1.87
C LEU A 44 -6.30 18.06 2.35
N VAL A 45 -5.94 18.34 3.61
CA VAL A 45 -4.63 18.00 4.18
C VAL A 45 -4.52 16.50 4.34
N PHE A 46 -5.51 15.88 5.01
CA PHE A 46 -5.50 14.45 5.24
C PHE A 46 -5.73 13.65 3.95
N GLY A 47 -6.61 14.10 3.05
CA GLY A 47 -6.77 13.51 1.73
C GLY A 47 -5.48 13.55 0.90
N GLY A 48 -4.76 14.68 0.96
CA GLY A 48 -3.44 14.81 0.34
C GLY A 48 -2.41 13.83 0.93
N ILE A 49 -2.33 13.73 2.26
CA ILE A 49 -1.45 12.77 2.94
C ILE A 49 -1.79 11.33 2.52
N PHE A 50 -3.07 10.95 2.54
CA PHE A 50 -3.53 9.61 2.14
C PHE A 50 -3.33 9.32 0.64
N ALA A 51 -3.29 10.34 -0.22
CA ALA A 51 -2.95 10.16 -1.63
C ALA A 51 -1.43 9.99 -1.83
N LEU A 52 -0.63 10.74 -1.08
CA LEU A 52 0.83 10.73 -1.20
C LEU A 52 1.47 9.45 -0.65
N ILE A 53 0.92 8.84 0.41
CA ILE A 53 1.47 7.61 0.99
C ILE A 53 1.64 6.48 -0.03
N PRO A 54 0.60 6.00 -0.75
CA PRO A 54 0.75 4.93 -1.73
C PRO A 54 1.59 5.35 -2.94
N LEU A 55 1.57 6.64 -3.32
CA LEU A 55 2.40 7.18 -4.39
C LEU A 55 3.89 7.07 -4.04
N VAL A 56 4.28 7.54 -2.85
CA VAL A 56 5.66 7.49 -2.37
C VAL A 56 6.08 6.04 -2.11
N LEU A 57 5.20 5.20 -1.57
CA LEU A 57 5.49 3.78 -1.40
C LEU A 57 5.75 3.09 -2.74
N GLY A 58 4.88 3.32 -3.73
CA GLY A 58 5.04 2.77 -5.08
C GLY A 58 6.33 3.25 -5.75
N ALA A 59 6.63 4.55 -5.63
CA ALA A 59 7.88 5.12 -6.11
C ALA A 59 9.10 4.52 -5.38
N ALA A 60 9.06 4.35 -4.06
CA ALA A 60 10.15 3.77 -3.30
C ALA A 60 10.39 2.29 -3.65
N ILE A 61 9.32 1.52 -3.89
CA ILE A 61 9.42 0.12 -4.33
C ILE A 61 9.98 0.04 -5.75
N TRP A 62 9.59 0.95 -6.65
CA TRP A 62 10.03 0.99 -8.05
C TRP A 62 11.48 1.49 -8.22
N ILE A 63 11.88 2.50 -7.45
CA ILE A 63 13.25 3.08 -7.49
C ILE A 63 14.21 2.29 -6.59
N GLY A 64 13.70 1.55 -5.59
CA GLY A 64 14.47 0.79 -4.62
C GLY A 64 15.28 -0.38 -5.21
N PRO A 65 16.09 -1.07 -4.37
CA PRO A 65 17.13 -2.04 -4.77
C PRO A 65 16.62 -3.30 -5.49
N PHE A 66 15.31 -3.41 -5.74
CA PHE A 66 14.68 -4.51 -6.47
C PHE A 66 14.79 -4.36 -8.00
N ARG A 67 15.28 -3.23 -8.52
CA ARG A 67 15.79 -3.16 -9.90
C ARG A 67 17.19 -3.81 -9.96
N LYS A 68 17.24 -5.14 -10.05
CA LYS A 68 18.39 -5.89 -10.53
C LYS A 68 17.95 -6.83 -11.63
#